data_AF-F0W9E7-F1
#
_entry.id   AF-F0W9E7-F1
#
_cell.length_a   1.000
_cell.length_b   1.000
_cell.length_c   1.000
_cell.angle_alpha   90.00
_cell.angle_beta   90.00
_cell.angle_gamma   90.00
#
_symmetry.space_group_name_H-M   'P 1'
#
loop_
_entity.id
_entity.type
_entity.pdbx_description
1 polymer ?
#
loop_
_entity_poly.entity_id
_entity_poly.type
_entity_poly.pdbx_seq_one_letter_code
_entity_poly.pdbx_strand_id
1 'polypeptide(L)'
;MRRYITGIMDVLKRAREELIASLLSNVSLKERVLTANKLQHVMEDMELLTLATNVHDSHPLSHDFYSILLAVAIMSGNDYDARYLWKRLPQELKLNNEIRALHAIFMALQMRRVSDTYLIIEQTKWRTELKPIIACLRGVLRDRMVQSLSKAYLSIGTQSAAQMLGFPSINADFQTCKKRLSDSKNMPLNICAVCDLLGWKSNAQSLFLYPQPIVSEVECPLQDAQLETFANSILHLEEKVTLPAFS
;
A
#
# COMPACT_ATOMS: atom_id res chain seq x y z
N MET A 1 23.50 24.89 17.64
CA MET A 1 23.06 24.22 16.39
C MET A 1 23.09 22.69 16.50
N ARG A 2 24.23 22.03 16.80
CA ARG A 2 24.30 20.55 16.94
C ARG A 2 23.30 19.92 17.93
N ARG A 3 23.11 20.50 19.13
CA ARG A 3 22.14 20.00 20.14
C ARG A 3 20.67 20.04 19.69
N TYR A 4 20.33 20.99 18.81
CA TYR A 4 18.98 21.12 18.27
C TYR A 4 18.71 20.04 17.21
N ILE A 5 19.69 19.80 16.33
CA ILE A 5 19.62 18.76 15.30
C ILE A 5 19.53 17.36 15.92
N THR A 6 20.30 17.08 16.97
CA THR A 6 20.19 15.79 17.70
C THR A 6 18.80 15.61 18.32
N GLY A 7 18.23 16.68 18.90
CA GLY A 7 16.88 16.64 19.46
C GLY A 7 15.81 16.33 18.40
N ILE A 8 15.88 16.95 17.22
CA ILE A 8 14.97 16.66 16.11
C ILE A 8 15.12 15.22 15.62
N MET A 9 16.36 14.74 15.46
CA MET A 9 16.62 13.37 15.03
C MET A 9 16.02 12.34 15.99
N ASP A 10 16.05 12.60 17.30
CA ASP A 10 15.45 11.71 18.30
C ASP A 10 13.92 11.76 18.29
N VAL A 11 13.32 12.91 17.95
CA VAL A 11 11.87 13.01 17.71
C VAL A 11 11.47 12.21 16.48
N LEU A 12 12.20 12.33 15.36
CA LEU A 12 11.90 11.60 14.13
C LEU A 12 12.08 10.09 14.27
N LYS A 13 13.08 9.64 15.03
CA LYS A 13 13.26 8.21 15.34
C LYS A 13 12.06 7.64 16.10
N ARG A 14 11.58 8.36 17.13
CA ARG A 14 10.38 7.96 17.87
C ARG A 14 9.14 7.94 16.98
N ALA A 15 8.94 8.99 16.18
CA ALA A 15 7.83 9.05 15.23
C ALA A 15 7.87 7.88 14.23
N ARG A 16 9.05 7.53 13.72
CA ARG A 16 9.24 6.36 12.85
C ARG A 16 8.81 5.06 13.54
N GLU A 17 9.25 4.82 14.77
CA GLU A 17 8.93 3.60 15.53
C GLU A 17 7.42 3.50 15.83
N GLU A 18 6.80 4.60 16.24
CA GLU A 18 5.36 4.68 16.48
C GLU A 18 4.54 4.42 15.21
N LEU A 19 4.95 5.02 14.08
CA LEU A 19 4.28 4.82 12.80
C LEU A 19 4.47 3.40 12.26
N ILE A 20 5.64 2.78 12.46
CA ILE A 20 5.85 1.38 12.12
C ILE A 20 4.94 0.49 12.99
N ALA A 21 4.85 0.76 14.29
CA ALA A 21 3.95 0.02 15.17
C ALA A 21 2.48 0.18 14.73
N SER A 22 2.07 1.39 14.35
CA SER A 22 0.73 1.67 13.81
C SER A 22 0.48 1.04 12.43
N LEU A 23 1.52 0.85 11.62
CA LEU A 23 1.40 0.19 10.32
C LEU A 23 1.20 -1.32 10.47
N LEU A 24 1.75 -1.88 11.54
CA LEU A 24 1.64 -3.30 11.87
C LEU A 24 0.37 -3.63 12.67
N SER A 25 -0.19 -2.68 13.42
CA SER A 25 -1.51 -2.83 14.01
C SER A 25 -2.55 -2.87 12.89
N ASN A 26 -3.40 -3.90 12.90
CA ASN A 26 -4.24 -4.24 11.76
C ASN A 26 -5.41 -3.26 11.58
N VAL A 27 -5.21 -2.23 10.76
CA VAL A 27 -6.26 -1.26 10.44
C VAL A 27 -6.71 -1.32 8.97
N SER A 28 -7.82 -0.64 8.66
CA SER A 28 -8.40 -0.41 7.33
C SER A 28 -7.35 -0.05 6.27
N LEU A 29 -7.55 -0.46 5.02
CA LEU A 29 -6.66 -0.13 3.90
C LEU A 29 -6.41 1.38 3.79
N LYS A 30 -7.45 2.22 3.92
CA LYS A 30 -7.32 3.68 3.82
C LYS A 30 -6.34 4.22 4.86
N GLU A 31 -6.43 3.73 6.09
CA GLU A 31 -5.59 4.13 7.20
C GLU A 31 -4.16 3.60 7.05
N ARG A 32 -3.97 2.36 6.56
CA ARG A 32 -2.63 1.84 6.26
C ARG A 32 -1.90 2.66 5.22
N VAL A 33 -2.60 3.06 4.14
CA VAL A 33 -2.03 3.91 3.09
C VAL A 33 -1.70 5.30 3.63
N LEU A 34 -2.59 5.90 4.42
CA LEU A 34 -2.35 7.20 5.05
C LEU A 34 -1.14 7.16 6.01
N THR A 35 -1.05 6.13 6.84
CA THR A 35 0.08 5.91 7.76
C THR A 35 1.38 5.65 6.99
N ALA A 36 1.33 4.90 5.89
CA ALA A 36 2.47 4.72 4.99
C ALA A 36 2.96 6.05 4.41
N ASN A 37 2.05 6.93 3.96
CA ASN A 37 2.42 8.26 3.46
C ASN A 37 3.09 9.12 4.55
N LYS A 38 2.53 9.13 5.76
CA LYS A 38 3.14 9.84 6.90
C LYS A 38 4.52 9.29 7.23
N LEU A 39 4.67 7.96 7.25
CA LEU A 39 5.94 7.29 7.50
C LEU A 39 6.98 7.59 6.40
N GLN A 40 6.55 7.67 5.14
CA GLN A 40 7.40 8.06 4.02
C GLN A 40 7.98 9.46 4.26
N HIS A 41 7.15 10.45 4.56
CA HIS A 41 7.62 11.82 4.84
C HIS A 41 8.59 11.88 6.03
N VAL A 42 8.29 11.21 7.15
CA VAL A 42 9.18 11.17 8.31
C VAL A 42 10.54 10.55 7.97
N MET A 43 10.57 9.51 7.13
CA MET A 43 11.82 8.91 6.69
C MET A 43 12.57 9.81 5.71
N GLU A 44 11.90 10.49 4.78
CA GLU A 44 12.53 11.47 3.89
C GLU A 44 13.18 12.62 4.67
N ASP A 45 12.50 13.15 5.69
CA ASP A 45 13.04 14.18 6.58
C ASP A 45 14.28 13.68 7.33
N MET A 46 14.24 12.42 7.80
CA MET A 46 15.38 11.78 8.46
C MET A 46 16.57 11.60 7.51
N GLU A 47 16.33 11.25 6.25
CA GLU A 47 17.36 11.17 5.20
C GLU A 47 18.01 12.54 4.98
N LEU A 48 17.20 13.59 4.78
CA LEU A 48 17.68 14.96 4.54
C LEU A 48 18.54 15.49 5.70
N LEU A 49 18.10 15.31 6.94
CA LEU A 49 18.87 15.73 8.12
C LEU A 49 20.17 14.94 8.29
N THR A 50 20.14 13.65 7.97
CA THR A 50 21.36 12.82 8.02
C THR A 50 22.35 13.28 6.94
N LEU A 51 21.89 13.55 5.72
CA LEU A 51 22.76 14.05 4.65
C LEU A 51 23.30 15.46 4.97
N ALA A 52 22.49 16.35 5.53
CA ALA A 52 22.92 17.71 5.91
C ALA A 52 23.96 17.73 7.05
N THR A 53 24.00 16.69 7.89
CA THR A 53 24.93 16.60 9.02
C THR A 53 26.21 15.83 8.70
N ASN A 54 26.26 15.10 7.58
CA ASN A 54 27.44 14.35 7.21
C ASN A 54 28.51 15.25 6.61
N VAL A 55 29.67 15.22 7.25
CA VAL A 55 30.89 15.95 6.86
C VAL A 55 31.81 15.06 6.00
N HIS A 56 31.52 13.75 5.91
CA HIS A 56 32.27 12.78 5.15
C HIS A 56 31.44 12.26 3.97
N ASP A 57 32.05 12.15 2.79
CA ASP A 57 31.43 11.74 1.51
C ASP A 57 30.92 10.28 1.46
N SER A 58 30.94 9.57 2.58
CA SER A 58 30.40 8.22 2.69
C SER A 58 28.89 8.26 2.86
N HIS A 59 28.16 7.39 2.17
CA HIS A 59 26.71 7.32 2.31
C HIS A 59 26.35 6.85 3.73
N PRO A 60 25.75 7.71 4.57
CA PRO A 60 25.68 7.48 6.02
C PRO A 60 24.54 6.57 6.45
N LEU A 61 23.65 6.20 5.53
CA LEU A 61 22.41 5.50 5.80
C LEU A 61 22.55 4.01 5.47
N SER A 62 22.11 3.15 6.40
CA SER A 62 22.13 1.69 6.24
C SER A 62 21.25 1.24 5.07
N HIS A 63 21.62 0.14 4.42
CA HIS A 63 20.76 -0.53 3.45
C HIS A 63 19.39 -0.91 4.05
N ASP A 64 19.30 -1.16 5.36
CA ASP A 64 18.05 -1.47 6.05
C ASP A 64 17.06 -0.30 5.98
N PHE A 65 17.56 0.93 6.09
CA PHE A 65 16.75 2.15 6.00
C PHE A 65 16.10 2.27 4.62
N TYR A 66 16.90 2.08 3.56
CA TYR A 66 16.40 2.17 2.19
C TYR A 66 15.47 1.01 1.80
N SER A 67 15.69 -0.20 2.33
CA SER A 67 14.75 -1.31 2.16
C SER A 67 13.36 -0.95 2.70
N ILE A 68 13.29 -0.38 3.91
CA ILE A 68 12.03 0.03 4.52
C ILE A 68 11.41 1.20 3.75
N LEU A 69 12.19 2.21 3.40
CA LEU A 69 11.71 3.38 2.67
C LEU A 69 11.14 3.01 1.29
N LEU A 70 11.80 2.12 0.54
CA LEU A 70 11.28 1.62 -0.72
C LEU A 70 10.01 0.79 -0.54
N ALA A 71 9.95 -0.07 0.48
CA ALA A 71 8.74 -0.84 0.78
C ALA A 71 7.54 0.08 1.11
N VAL A 72 7.77 1.11 1.94
CA VAL A 72 6.75 2.10 2.32
C VAL A 72 6.30 2.92 1.11
N ALA A 73 7.21 3.32 0.22
CA ALA A 73 6.86 4.02 -1.03
C ALA A 73 6.00 3.16 -1.98
N ILE A 74 6.19 1.83 -1.98
CA ILE A 74 5.30 0.93 -2.74
C ILE A 74 3.93 0.83 -2.04
N MET A 75 3.91 0.82 -0.71
CA MET A 75 2.68 0.79 0.09
C MET A 75 1.86 2.08 -0.01
N SER A 76 2.49 3.26 -0.15
CA SER A 76 1.78 4.52 -0.38
C SER A 76 1.03 4.52 -1.72
N GLY A 77 1.57 3.80 -2.72
CA GLY A 77 0.98 3.74 -4.06
C GLY A 77 1.41 4.89 -4.96
N ASN A 78 2.41 5.66 -4.55
CA ASN A 78 3.03 6.70 -5.36
C ASN A 78 4.15 6.10 -6.23
N ASP A 79 3.79 5.67 -7.44
CA ASP A 79 4.74 5.03 -8.37
C ASP A 79 5.93 5.95 -8.73
N TYR A 80 5.72 7.27 -8.72
CA TYR A 80 6.75 8.25 -9.02
C TYR A 80 7.82 8.29 -7.93
N ASP A 81 7.42 8.35 -6.67
CA ASP A 81 8.33 8.46 -5.53
C ASP A 81 9.24 7.24 -5.46
N ALA A 82 8.66 6.04 -5.58
CA ALA A 82 9.42 4.78 -5.61
C ALA A 82 10.44 4.74 -6.77
N ARG A 83 10.05 5.23 -7.96
CA ARG A 83 10.94 5.30 -9.12
C ARG A 83 12.08 6.29 -8.92
N TYR A 84 11.80 7.49 -8.41
CA TYR A 84 12.83 8.51 -8.18
C TYR A 84 13.77 8.11 -7.05
N LEU A 85 13.25 7.47 -6.02
CA LEU A 85 14.06 6.89 -4.95
C LEU A 85 15.07 5.88 -5.52
N TRP A 86 14.62 4.90 -6.31
CA TRP A 86 15.53 3.93 -6.93
C TRP A 86 16.61 4.59 -7.80
N LYS A 87 16.27 5.64 -8.55
CA LYS A 87 17.24 6.38 -9.36
C LYS A 87 18.31 7.05 -8.48
N ARG A 88 17.92 7.62 -7.35
CA ARG A 88 18.81 8.32 -6.40
C ARG A 88 19.78 7.39 -5.66
N LEU A 89 19.43 6.13 -5.43
CA LEU A 89 20.28 5.19 -4.68
C LEU A 89 21.67 4.98 -5.34
N PRO A 90 22.77 5.04 -4.57
CA PRO A 90 24.10 4.63 -5.02
C PRO A 90 24.15 3.19 -5.51
N GLN A 91 25.09 2.89 -6.41
CA GLN A 91 25.22 1.55 -6.99
C GLN A 91 25.52 0.48 -5.94
N GLU A 92 26.29 0.81 -4.91
CA GLU A 92 26.63 -0.09 -3.81
C GLU A 92 25.38 -0.64 -3.09
N LEU A 93 24.39 0.21 -2.85
CA LEU A 93 23.13 -0.21 -2.23
C LEU A 93 22.28 -1.06 -3.17
N LYS A 94 22.33 -0.81 -4.49
CA LYS A 94 21.62 -1.61 -5.51
C LYS A 94 22.18 -3.03 -5.65
N LEU A 95 23.39 -3.29 -5.13
CA LEU A 95 23.94 -4.65 -5.08
C LEU A 95 23.26 -5.52 -4.04
N ASN A 96 22.59 -4.93 -3.04
CA ASN A 96 21.87 -5.67 -2.02
C ASN A 96 20.67 -6.42 -2.62
N ASN A 97 20.54 -7.71 -2.27
CA ASN A 97 19.50 -8.59 -2.77
C ASN A 97 18.08 -8.16 -2.35
N GLU A 98 17.91 -7.62 -1.14
CA GLU A 98 16.59 -7.20 -0.64
C GLU A 98 16.06 -5.96 -1.37
N ILE A 99 16.92 -4.95 -1.56
CA ILE A 99 16.56 -3.73 -2.29
C ILE A 99 16.29 -4.05 -3.76
N ARG A 100 17.09 -4.95 -4.36
CA ARG A 100 16.83 -5.43 -5.73
C ARG A 100 15.50 -6.18 -5.83
N ALA A 101 15.17 -7.03 -4.86
CA ALA A 101 13.89 -7.75 -4.83
C ALA A 101 12.70 -6.79 -4.68
N LEU A 102 12.81 -5.77 -3.83
CA LEU A 102 11.80 -4.72 -3.69
C LEU A 102 11.61 -3.93 -4.98
N HIS A 103 12.70 -3.58 -5.68
CA HIS A 103 12.61 -2.94 -6.98
C HIS A 103 11.99 -3.87 -8.04
N ALA A 104 12.30 -5.17 -8.01
CA ALA A 104 11.66 -6.15 -8.89
C ALA A 104 10.15 -6.27 -8.62
N ILE A 105 9.74 -6.25 -7.35
CA ILE A 105 8.32 -6.16 -6.94
C ILE A 105 7.68 -4.90 -7.52
N PHE A 106 8.32 -3.74 -7.37
CA PHE A 106 7.84 -2.49 -7.93
C PHE A 106 7.67 -2.56 -9.46
N MET A 107 8.65 -3.09 -10.18
CA MET A 107 8.57 -3.29 -11.64
C MET A 107 7.44 -4.25 -12.04
N ALA A 108 7.26 -5.37 -11.31
CA ALA A 108 6.19 -6.32 -11.57
C ALA A 108 4.80 -5.68 -11.38
N LEU A 109 4.63 -4.86 -10.33
CA LEU A 109 3.40 -4.08 -10.10
C LEU A 109 3.14 -3.08 -11.22
N GLN A 110 4.18 -2.37 -11.67
CA GLN A 110 4.06 -1.39 -12.76
C GLN A 110 3.69 -2.06 -14.09
N MET A 111 4.20 -3.26 -14.35
CA MET A 111 3.87 -4.07 -15.53
C MET A 111 2.56 -4.85 -15.40
N ARG A 112 1.78 -4.63 -14.32
CA ARG A 112 0.53 -5.34 -14.00
C ARG A 112 0.69 -6.87 -13.85
N ARG A 113 1.91 -7.36 -13.57
CA ARG A 113 2.21 -8.78 -13.34
C ARG A 113 2.13 -9.11 -11.85
N VAL A 114 0.90 -9.17 -11.33
CA VAL A 114 0.66 -9.32 -9.89
C VAL A 114 1.08 -10.70 -9.37
N SER A 115 0.98 -11.75 -10.18
CA SER A 115 1.46 -13.10 -9.86
C SER A 115 2.96 -13.11 -9.55
N ASP A 116 3.74 -12.41 -10.37
CA ASP A 116 5.20 -12.36 -10.26
C ASP A 116 5.61 -11.64 -8.97
N THR A 117 4.85 -10.62 -8.57
CA THR A 117 5.06 -9.93 -7.30
C THR A 117 5.00 -10.88 -6.10
N TYR A 118 3.98 -11.73 -6.03
CA TYR A 118 3.84 -12.68 -4.92
C TYR A 118 4.94 -13.75 -4.93
N LEU A 119 5.36 -14.22 -6.12
CA LEU A 119 6.47 -15.15 -6.25
C LEU A 119 7.79 -14.55 -5.76
N ILE A 120 8.08 -13.29 -6.11
CA ILE A 120 9.30 -12.61 -5.64
C ILE A 120 9.27 -12.45 -4.11
N ILE A 121 8.11 -12.14 -3.52
CA ILE A 121 7.94 -12.03 -2.07
C ILE A 121 8.25 -13.35 -1.37
N GLU A 122 7.82 -14.48 -1.94
CA GLU A 122 8.03 -15.81 -1.35
C GLU A 122 9.46 -16.35 -1.54
N GLN A 123 10.09 -16.05 -2.67
CA GLN A 123 11.43 -16.53 -3.00
C GLN A 123 12.54 -15.75 -2.26
N THR A 124 12.28 -14.50 -1.91
CA THR A 124 13.28 -13.63 -1.31
C THR A 124 13.46 -13.94 0.17
N LYS A 125 14.70 -14.13 0.61
CA LYS A 125 15.03 -14.27 2.04
C LYS A 125 15.08 -12.89 2.69
N TRP A 126 13.99 -12.50 3.35
CA TRP A 126 13.89 -11.25 4.09
C TRP A 126 14.51 -11.36 5.49
N ARG A 127 15.20 -10.30 5.92
CA ARG A 127 15.63 -10.11 7.32
C ARG A 127 14.46 -10.03 8.28
N THR A 128 14.72 -10.38 9.54
CA THR A 128 13.70 -10.46 10.62
C THR A 128 12.93 -9.15 10.81
N GLU A 129 13.59 -8.00 10.69
CA GLU A 129 12.99 -6.67 10.84
C GLU A 129 12.07 -6.29 9.67
N LEU A 130 12.39 -6.76 8.46
CA LEU A 130 11.67 -6.41 7.24
C LEU A 130 10.48 -7.35 6.98
N LYS A 131 10.53 -8.59 7.47
CA LYS A 131 9.43 -9.57 7.38
C LYS A 131 8.05 -9.02 7.74
N PRO A 132 7.83 -8.34 8.90
CA PRO A 132 6.51 -7.82 9.25
C PRO A 132 6.04 -6.74 8.27
N ILE A 133 6.95 -5.90 7.75
CA ILE A 133 6.65 -4.85 6.79
C ILE A 133 6.27 -5.47 5.43
N ILE A 134 7.01 -6.48 4.96
CA ILE A 134 6.69 -7.20 3.72
C ILE A 134 5.36 -7.95 3.84
N ALA A 135 5.07 -8.54 4.99
CA ALA A 135 3.76 -9.15 5.24
C ALA A 135 2.63 -8.11 5.18
N CYS A 136 2.85 -6.91 5.72
CA CYS A 136 1.92 -5.79 5.61
C CYS A 136 1.76 -5.33 4.16
N LEU A 137 2.85 -5.16 3.41
CA LEU A 137 2.85 -4.85 1.98
C LEU A 137 2.03 -5.88 1.19
N ARG A 138 2.23 -7.18 1.45
CA ARG A 138 1.45 -8.26 0.81
C ARG A 138 -0.05 -8.10 1.09
N GLY A 139 -0.42 -7.76 2.32
CA GLY A 139 -1.80 -7.47 2.71
C GLY A 139 -2.38 -6.28 1.93
N VAL A 140 -1.68 -5.14 1.92
CA VAL A 140 -2.10 -3.93 1.19
C VAL A 140 -2.27 -4.20 -0.30
N LEU A 141 -1.34 -4.94 -0.91
CA LEU A 141 -1.46 -5.32 -2.33
C LEU A 141 -2.68 -6.20 -2.58
N ARG A 142 -2.94 -7.19 -1.72
CA ARG A 142 -4.12 -8.04 -1.83
C ARG A 142 -5.42 -7.23 -1.66
N ASP A 143 -5.49 -6.36 -0.68
CA ASP A 143 -6.66 -5.53 -0.41
C ASP A 143 -6.94 -4.57 -1.57
N ARG A 144 -5.89 -3.96 -2.16
CA ARG A 144 -6.00 -3.16 -3.39
C ARG A 144 -6.54 -3.98 -4.56
N MET A 145 -6.04 -5.20 -4.73
CA MET A 145 -6.52 -6.10 -5.79
C MET A 145 -7.97 -6.51 -5.58
N VAL A 146 -8.39 -6.78 -4.34
CA VAL A 146 -9.80 -7.07 -4.00
C VAL A 146 -10.70 -5.88 -4.34
N GLN A 147 -10.29 -4.65 -4.00
CA GLN A 147 -11.03 -3.44 -4.37
C GLN A 147 -11.08 -3.23 -5.89
N SER A 148 -9.99 -3.53 -6.60
CA SER A 148 -9.95 -3.45 -8.06
C SER A 148 -10.90 -4.48 -8.70
N LEU A 149 -10.85 -5.73 -8.24
CA LEU A 149 -11.68 -6.82 -8.74
C LEU A 149 -13.18 -6.55 -8.52
N SER A 150 -13.55 -6.07 -7.33
CA SER A 150 -14.93 -5.73 -7.00
C SER A 150 -15.50 -4.57 -7.80
N LYS A 151 -14.65 -3.66 -8.29
CA LYS A 151 -15.08 -2.54 -9.15
C LYS A 151 -15.10 -2.89 -10.63
N ALA A 152 -14.13 -3.68 -11.09
CA ALA A 152 -13.89 -3.90 -12.52
C ALA A 152 -14.68 -5.08 -13.11
N TYR A 153 -15.04 -6.08 -12.29
CA TYR A 153 -15.62 -7.32 -12.78
C TYR A 153 -17.01 -7.56 -12.20
N LEU A 154 -17.96 -7.96 -13.06
CA LEU A 154 -19.22 -8.56 -12.62
C LEU A 154 -19.07 -10.08 -12.43
N SER A 155 -18.23 -10.70 -13.26
CA SER A 155 -17.86 -12.10 -13.18
C SER A 155 -16.39 -12.27 -13.55
N ILE A 156 -15.71 -13.20 -12.88
CA ILE A 156 -14.32 -13.54 -13.16
C ILE A 156 -14.05 -15.02 -12.94
N GLY A 157 -13.20 -15.64 -13.77
CA GLY A 157 -12.77 -17.02 -13.57
C GLY A 157 -12.02 -17.19 -12.25
N THR A 158 -12.31 -18.26 -11.52
CA THR A 158 -11.69 -18.56 -10.21
C THR A 158 -10.17 -18.66 -10.29
N GLN A 159 -9.64 -19.23 -11.37
CA GLN A 159 -8.20 -19.34 -11.62
C GLN A 159 -7.54 -17.97 -11.80
N SER A 160 -8.12 -17.11 -12.63
CA SER A 160 -7.60 -15.76 -12.87
C SER A 160 -7.66 -14.90 -11.60
N ALA A 161 -8.75 -15.02 -10.84
CA ALA A 161 -8.87 -14.35 -9.53
C ALA A 161 -7.85 -14.88 -8.52
N ALA A 162 -7.61 -16.19 -8.48
CA ALA A 162 -6.60 -16.80 -7.60
C ALA A 162 -5.20 -16.29 -7.92
N GLN A 163 -4.82 -16.25 -9.20
CA GLN A 163 -3.53 -15.71 -9.64
C GLN A 163 -3.37 -14.24 -9.25
N MET A 164 -4.42 -13.43 -9.44
CA MET A 164 -4.40 -12.01 -9.07
C MET A 164 -4.32 -11.76 -7.56
N LEU A 165 -4.87 -12.66 -6.75
CA LEU A 165 -4.81 -12.58 -5.28
C LEU A 165 -3.55 -13.25 -4.69
N GLY A 166 -2.70 -13.86 -5.52
CA GLY A 166 -1.47 -14.52 -5.09
C GLY A 166 -1.70 -15.90 -4.46
N PHE A 167 -2.77 -16.59 -4.83
CA PHE A 167 -2.98 -17.98 -4.43
C PHE A 167 -2.39 -18.93 -5.49
N PRO A 168 -1.79 -20.06 -5.06
CA PRO A 168 -1.39 -21.10 -6.01
C PRO A 168 -2.62 -21.56 -6.79
N SER A 169 -2.42 -21.84 -8.09
CA SER A 169 -3.49 -22.23 -9.01
C SER A 169 -4.35 -23.35 -8.42
N ILE A 170 -5.68 -23.17 -8.46
CA ILE A 170 -6.68 -24.14 -8.01
C ILE A 170 -6.75 -25.31 -9.01
N ASN A 171 -5.65 -26.02 -9.17
CA ASN A 171 -5.61 -27.27 -9.91
C ASN A 171 -5.60 -28.37 -8.84
N ALA A 172 -6.64 -29.19 -8.85
CA ALA A 172 -6.90 -30.31 -7.94
C ALA A 172 -7.52 -29.95 -6.57
N ASP A 173 -8.68 -29.28 -6.56
CA ASP A 173 -9.83 -29.68 -5.72
C ASP A 173 -10.67 -28.49 -5.19
N PHE A 174 -11.46 -27.85 -6.06
CA PHE A 174 -12.54 -26.95 -5.60
C PHE A 174 -13.55 -27.71 -4.69
N GLN A 175 -13.62 -29.04 -4.81
CA GLN A 175 -14.45 -29.92 -3.96
C GLN A 175 -13.86 -30.24 -2.58
N THR A 176 -12.54 -30.14 -2.38
CA THR A 176 -11.90 -30.47 -1.09
C THR A 176 -11.98 -29.29 -0.11
N CYS A 177 -12.27 -28.07 -0.58
CA CYS A 177 -12.45 -26.88 0.25
C CYS A 177 -13.61 -26.98 1.25
N LYS A 178 -14.59 -27.88 1.07
CA LYS A 178 -15.62 -28.16 2.09
C LYS A 178 -15.27 -29.27 3.07
N LYS A 179 -14.30 -30.14 2.77
CA LYS A 179 -14.03 -31.38 3.56
C LYS A 179 -12.85 -31.28 4.54
N ARG A 180 -11.97 -30.29 4.43
CA ARG A 180 -10.78 -30.16 5.31
C ARG A 180 -10.88 -29.00 6.32
N LEU A 181 -12.04 -28.83 6.94
CA LEU A 181 -12.23 -27.83 8.02
C LEU A 181 -11.90 -28.39 9.42
N SER A 182 -11.55 -29.67 9.55
CA SER A 182 -11.34 -30.32 10.86
C SER A 182 -9.90 -30.31 11.35
N ASP A 183 -8.89 -30.23 10.48
CA ASP A 183 -7.52 -30.58 10.88
C ASP A 183 -6.48 -29.54 10.45
N SER A 184 -5.73 -29.07 11.44
CA SER A 184 -4.46 -28.31 11.38
C SER A 184 -4.53 -26.78 11.48
N LYS A 185 -3.82 -26.26 12.49
CA LYS A 185 -3.56 -24.85 12.85
C LYS A 185 -2.66 -24.10 11.85
N ASN A 186 -2.46 -24.60 10.64
CA ASN A 186 -1.69 -23.94 9.57
C ASN A 186 -2.36 -24.23 8.21
N MET A 187 -3.48 -23.56 7.94
CA MET A 187 -4.22 -23.70 6.69
C MET A 187 -3.66 -22.71 5.64
N PRO A 188 -3.33 -23.14 4.41
CA PRO A 188 -3.19 -22.20 3.30
C PRO A 188 -4.55 -21.55 3.07
N LEU A 189 -4.60 -20.23 3.24
CA LEU A 189 -5.80 -19.43 3.07
C LEU A 189 -6.39 -19.73 1.68
N ASN A 190 -7.56 -20.36 1.62
CA ASN A 190 -8.21 -20.72 0.36
C ASN A 190 -8.95 -19.51 -0.20
N ILE A 191 -9.01 -19.38 -1.54
CA ILE A 191 -9.76 -18.30 -2.19
C ILE A 191 -11.22 -18.26 -1.72
N CYS A 192 -11.84 -19.43 -1.49
CA CYS A 192 -13.24 -19.53 -1.06
C CYS A 192 -13.46 -18.90 0.32
N ALA A 193 -12.55 -19.11 1.28
CA ALA A 193 -12.65 -18.50 2.60
C ALA A 193 -12.53 -16.98 2.53
N VAL A 194 -11.68 -16.46 1.62
CA VAL A 194 -11.58 -15.02 1.37
C VAL A 194 -12.83 -14.49 0.67
N CYS A 195 -13.40 -15.23 -0.28
CA CYS A 195 -14.66 -14.86 -0.91
C CYS A 195 -15.81 -14.81 0.10
N ASP A 196 -15.90 -15.78 1.02
CA ASP A 196 -16.93 -15.82 2.06
C ASP A 196 -16.81 -14.62 3.00
N LEU A 197 -15.58 -14.27 3.41
CA LEU A 197 -15.32 -13.07 4.23
C LEU A 197 -15.68 -11.77 3.51
N LEU A 198 -15.51 -11.73 2.18
CA LEU A 198 -15.80 -10.56 1.35
C LEU A 198 -17.27 -10.52 0.86
N GLY A 199 -18.07 -11.55 1.14
CA GLY A 199 -19.44 -11.68 0.64
C GLY A 199 -19.53 -11.99 -0.87
N TRP A 200 -18.45 -12.43 -1.50
CA TRP A 200 -18.43 -12.76 -2.93
C TRP A 200 -19.10 -14.11 -3.17
N LYS A 201 -20.03 -14.15 -4.13
CA LYS A 201 -20.72 -15.40 -4.48
C LYS A 201 -19.80 -16.24 -5.38
N SER A 202 -19.48 -17.46 -4.96
CA SER A 202 -18.76 -18.44 -5.78
C SER A 202 -19.72 -19.48 -6.34
N ASN A 203 -19.63 -19.77 -7.64
CA ASN A 203 -20.34 -20.89 -8.23
C ASN A 203 -19.37 -22.04 -8.48
N ALA A 204 -19.49 -23.09 -7.67
CA ALA A 204 -18.62 -24.27 -7.72
C ALA A 204 -18.75 -25.09 -9.02
N GLN A 205 -19.85 -24.95 -9.75
CA GLN A 205 -20.08 -25.70 -10.99
C GLN A 205 -19.51 -25.02 -12.23
N SER A 206 -19.44 -23.68 -12.24
CA SER A 206 -19.04 -22.91 -13.42
C SER A 206 -17.63 -22.33 -13.32
N LEU A 207 -16.91 -22.51 -12.20
CA LEU A 207 -15.58 -21.93 -11.97
C LEU A 207 -15.55 -20.40 -12.12
N PHE A 208 -16.67 -19.73 -11.81
CA PHE A 208 -16.77 -18.27 -11.80
C PHE A 208 -17.02 -17.73 -10.39
N LEU A 209 -16.44 -16.56 -10.13
CA LEU A 209 -16.67 -15.72 -8.96
C LEU A 209 -17.44 -14.48 -9.40
N TYR A 210 -18.35 -14.03 -8.54
CA TYR A 210 -19.13 -12.81 -8.71
C TYR A 210 -18.75 -11.85 -7.58
N PRO A 211 -17.72 -11.02 -7.79
CA PRO A 211 -17.34 -10.04 -6.81
C PRO A 211 -18.43 -8.97 -6.75
N GLN A 212 -18.90 -8.67 -5.55
CA GLN A 212 -19.85 -7.58 -5.35
C GLN A 212 -19.05 -6.29 -5.13
N PRO A 213 -19.50 -5.15 -5.66
CA PRO A 213 -18.89 -3.87 -5.34
C PRO A 213 -18.96 -3.72 -3.83
N ILE A 214 -17.80 -3.64 -3.19
CA ILE A 214 -17.72 -3.17 -1.81
C ILE A 214 -18.38 -1.80 -1.87
N VAL A 215 -19.45 -1.59 -1.11
CA VAL A 215 -20.14 -0.30 -1.03
C VAL A 215 -19.06 0.70 -0.63
N SER A 216 -18.47 1.37 -1.62
CA SER A 216 -17.83 2.64 -1.41
C SER A 216 -18.95 3.45 -0.81
N GLU A 217 -18.77 3.93 0.42
CA GLU A 217 -19.59 5.02 0.92
C GLU A 217 -19.77 5.95 -0.27
N VAL A 218 -21.00 5.99 -0.78
CA VAL A 218 -21.39 6.99 -1.76
C VAL A 218 -21.22 8.24 -0.93
N GLU A 219 -20.07 8.89 -1.08
CA GLU A 219 -19.89 10.23 -0.56
C GLU A 219 -21.13 10.96 -1.04
N CYS A 220 -22.01 11.34 -0.10
CA CYS A 220 -23.18 12.14 -0.44
C CYS A 220 -22.66 13.23 -1.37
N PRO A 221 -23.18 13.35 -2.60
CA PRO A 221 -22.58 14.19 -3.64
C PRO A 221 -22.64 15.69 -3.32
N LEU A 222 -23.03 16.03 -2.09
CA LEU A 222 -23.01 17.34 -1.47
C LEU A 222 -22.30 17.19 -0.12
N GLN A 223 -20.98 17.32 -0.14
CA GLN A 223 -20.20 17.51 1.09
C GLN A 223 -20.48 18.93 1.61
N ASP A 224 -20.50 19.14 2.94
CA ASP A 224 -20.72 20.46 3.56
C ASP A 224 -19.79 21.55 2.99
N ALA A 225 -18.57 21.18 2.61
CA ALA A 225 -17.61 22.06 1.94
C ALA A 225 -18.10 22.60 0.58
N GLN A 226 -18.91 21.82 -0.16
CA GLN A 226 -19.50 22.27 -1.43
C GLN A 226 -20.67 23.24 -1.18
N LEU A 227 -21.41 23.07 -0.09
CA LEU A 227 -22.45 24.02 0.34
C LEU A 227 -21.83 25.34 0.80
N GLU A 228 -20.72 25.30 1.53
CA GLU A 228 -19.96 26.51 1.89
C GLU A 228 -19.39 27.21 0.67
N THR A 229 -18.87 26.46 -0.31
CA THR A 229 -18.39 27.03 -1.58
C THR A 229 -19.52 27.69 -2.35
N PHE A 230 -20.69 27.05 -2.40
CA PHE A 230 -21.88 27.61 -3.05
C PHE A 230 -22.36 28.88 -2.34
N ALA A 231 -22.47 28.86 -1.00
CA ALA A 231 -22.85 30.02 -0.20
C ALA A 231 -21.88 31.21 -0.40
N ASN A 232 -20.57 30.94 -0.38
CA ASN A 232 -19.54 31.97 -0.60
C ASN A 232 -19.60 32.54 -2.03
N SER A 233 -19.87 31.69 -3.02
CA SER A 233 -20.04 32.15 -4.41
C SER A 233 -21.30 33.00 -4.60
N ILE A 234 -22.40 32.69 -3.92
CA ILE A 234 -23.61 33.52 -3.94
C ILE A 234 -23.33 34.88 -3.29
N LEU A 235 -22.70 34.91 -2.11
CA LEU A 235 -22.35 36.16 -1.43
C LEU A 235 -21.48 37.07 -2.31
N HIS A 236 -20.47 36.50 -2.99
CA HIS A 236 -19.61 37.24 -3.90
C HIS A 236 -20.36 37.79 -5.11
N LEU A 237 -21.37 37.08 -5.60
CA LEU A 237 -22.22 37.55 -6.71
C LEU A 237 -23.18 38.65 -6.24
N GLU A 238 -23.75 38.55 -5.04
CA GLU A 238 -24.59 39.59 -4.47
C GLU A 238 -23.81 40.89 -4.23
N GLU A 239 -22.58 40.82 -3.72
CA GLU A 239 -21.71 41.98 -3.54
C GLU A 239 -21.40 42.69 -4.87
N LYS A 240 -21.19 41.92 -5.94
CA LYS A 240 -20.96 42.47 -7.29
C LYS A 240 -22.20 43.06 -7.95
N VAL A 241 -23.40 42.58 -7.61
CA VAL A 241 -24.66 43.11 -8.14
C VAL A 241 -25.09 44.36 -7.37
N THR A 242 -24.74 44.46 -6.09
CA THR A 242 -25.08 45.60 -5.21
C THR A 242 -24.10 46.77 -5.31
N LEU A 243 -22.89 46.56 -5.81
CA LEU A 243 -22.01 47.65 -6.24
C LEU A 243 -22.48 48.17 -7.60
N PRO A 244 -23.05 49.39 -7.69
CA PRO A 244 -23.44 49.95 -8.97
C PRO A 244 -22.18 50.16 -9.82
N ALA A 245 -22.23 49.73 -11.08
CA ALA A 245 -21.26 50.11 -12.10
C ALA A 245 -21.33 51.63 -12.30
N PHE A 246 -20.61 52.38 -11.48
CA PHE A 246 -20.35 53.80 -11.69
C PHE A 246 -18.89 53.97 -12.11
N SER A 247 -18.77 54.36 -13.38
CA SER A 247 -17.95 55.47 -13.91
C SER A 247 -16.65 55.81 -13.19
#